data_AF-A0A7H4N5E1-F1
#
_entry.id   AF-A0A7H4N5E1-F1
#
_cell.length_a   1.000
_cell.length_b   1.000
_cell.length_c   1.000
_cell.angle_alpha   90.00
_cell.angle_beta   90.00
_cell.angle_gamma   90.00
#
_symmetry.space_group_name_H-M   'P 1'
#
loop_
_entity.id
_entity.type
_entity.pdbx_description
1 polymer ?
#
loop_
_entity_poly.entity_id
_entity_poly.type
_entity_poly.pdbx_seq_one_letter_code
_entity_poly.pdbx_strand_id
1 'polypeptide(L)'
;MTEFLTYLNPKKVVDPVLEYISELEKLEGFPFDNGMKVSISVHIGSALERMVQHCGLKYDGNLSEDNQKKLDTYQTIARCFQKKLAINLDRDELSYILEMVAELSERSAAQQEDLS
;
A
#
# COMPACT_ATOMS: atom_id res chain seq x y z
N MET A 1 9.27 -11.54 -7.55
CA MET A 1 8.44 -12.76 -7.47
C MET A 1 7.12 -12.41 -8.16
N THR A 2 6.68 -13.19 -9.15
CA THR A 2 5.41 -12.91 -9.86
C THR A 2 4.29 -13.57 -9.07
N GLU A 3 3.76 -12.87 -8.07
CA GLU A 3 2.56 -13.33 -7.37
C GLU A 3 1.36 -13.12 -8.29
N PHE A 4 0.77 -14.22 -8.77
CA PHE A 4 -0.49 -14.17 -9.50
C PHE A 4 -1.62 -14.03 -8.48
N LEU A 5 -2.37 -12.93 -8.60
CA LEU A 5 -3.64 -12.76 -7.89
C LEU A 5 -4.63 -13.81 -8.43
N THR A 6 -4.76 -14.90 -7.69
CA THR A 6 -5.50 -16.10 -8.06
C THR A 6 -6.98 -15.98 -7.70
N TYR A 7 -7.29 -15.24 -6.62
CA TYR A 7 -8.65 -15.11 -6.10
C TYR A 7 -9.27 -13.74 -6.40
N LEU A 8 -8.46 -12.72 -6.69
CA LEU A 8 -8.97 -11.41 -7.08
C LEU A 8 -9.23 -11.35 -8.58
N ASN A 9 -10.30 -10.64 -8.97
CA ASN A 9 -10.54 -10.33 -10.37
C ASN A 9 -9.71 -9.10 -10.78
N PRO A 10 -8.69 -9.24 -11.66
CA PRO A 10 -7.81 -8.13 -12.01
C PRO A 10 -8.57 -6.91 -12.57
N LYS A 11 -9.65 -7.14 -13.33
CA LYS A 11 -10.47 -6.06 -13.91
C LYS A 11 -11.22 -5.24 -12.87
N LYS A 12 -11.45 -5.80 -11.68
CA LYS A 12 -12.16 -5.10 -10.59
C LYS A 12 -11.20 -4.45 -9.59
N VAL A 13 -10.01 -5.02 -9.40
CA VAL A 13 -9.08 -4.59 -8.35
C VAL A 13 -8.18 -3.42 -8.79
N VAL A 14 -7.86 -3.31 -10.09
CA VAL A 14 -6.93 -2.30 -10.60
C VAL A 14 -7.39 -0.88 -10.28
N ASP A 15 -8.64 -0.52 -10.59
CA ASP A 15 -9.13 0.85 -10.37
C ASP A 15 -9.13 1.25 -8.88
N PRO A 16 -9.65 0.45 -7.93
CA PRO A 16 -9.52 0.72 -6.50
C PRO A 16 -8.07 0.87 -6.02
N VAL A 17 -7.14 0.05 -6.53
CA VAL A 17 -5.71 0.11 -6.14
C VAL A 17 -5.08 1.41 -6.62
N LEU A 18 -5.34 1.80 -7.87
CA LEU A 18 -4.84 3.06 -8.41
C LEU A 18 -5.43 4.28 -7.69
N GLU A 19 -6.71 4.23 -7.30
CA GLU A 19 -7.34 5.26 -6.48
C GLU A 19 -6.69 5.37 -5.11
N TYR A 20 -6.47 4.23 -4.44
CA TYR A 20 -5.79 4.19 -3.15
C TYR A 20 -4.39 4.80 -3.24
N ILE A 21 -3.61 4.41 -4.25
CA ILE A 21 -2.28 4.99 -4.51
C ILE A 21 -2.35 6.49 -4.74
N SER A 22 -3.31 6.98 -5.52
CA SER A 22 -3.46 8.41 -5.78
C SER A 22 -3.75 9.21 -4.50
N GLU A 23 -4.53 8.65 -3.57
CA GLU A 23 -4.76 9.27 -2.27
C GLU A 23 -3.54 9.18 -1.35
N LEU A 24 -2.74 8.11 -1.45
CA LEU A 24 -1.45 8.03 -0.75
C LEU A 24 -0.45 9.09 -1.24
N GLU A 25 -0.35 9.32 -2.55
CA GLU A 25 0.49 10.40 -3.10
C GLU A 25 0.11 11.77 -2.53
N LYS A 26 -1.19 12.04 -2.36
CA LYS A 26 -1.68 13.28 -1.75
C LYS A 26 -1.33 13.38 -0.27
N LEU A 27 -1.44 12.27 0.46
CA LEU A 27 -1.10 12.20 1.88
C LEU A 27 0.39 12.40 2.11
N GLU A 28 1.23 11.74 1.31
CA GLU A 28 2.68 11.81 1.42
C GLU A 28 3.25 13.12 0.85
N GLY A 29 2.49 13.83 0.03
CA GLY A 29 2.84 15.16 -0.46
C GLY A 29 3.80 15.16 -1.65
N PHE A 30 4.03 14.00 -2.28
CA PHE A 30 4.85 13.87 -3.48
C PHE A 30 4.31 12.76 -4.40
N PRO A 31 4.51 12.88 -5.72
CA PRO A 31 4.10 11.84 -6.67
C PRO A 31 5.04 10.63 -6.58
N PHE A 32 4.48 9.44 -6.62
CA PHE A 32 5.25 8.20 -6.70
C PHE A 32 5.71 7.98 -8.14
N ASP A 33 6.98 7.61 -8.31
CA ASP A 33 7.48 7.22 -9.62
C ASP A 33 6.85 5.90 -10.11
N ASN A 34 7.08 5.55 -11.38
CA ASN A 34 6.49 4.35 -11.97
C ASN A 34 6.94 3.06 -11.26
N GLY A 35 8.17 3.00 -10.76
CA GLY A 35 8.70 1.83 -10.05
C GLY A 35 8.05 1.66 -8.68
N MET A 36 7.88 2.75 -7.93
CA MET A 36 7.13 2.80 -6.68
C MET A 36 5.68 2.38 -6.91
N LYS A 37 5.00 2.96 -7.92
CA LYS A 37 3.59 2.64 -8.25
C LYS A 37 3.39 1.17 -8.55
N VAL A 38 4.26 0.56 -9.35
CA VAL A 38 4.20 -0.87 -9.65
C VAL A 38 4.41 -1.70 -8.39
N SER A 39 5.47 -1.41 -7.61
CA SER A 39 5.77 -2.13 -6.37
C SER A 39 4.61 -2.06 -5.39
N ILE A 40 4.14 -0.85 -5.09
CA ILE A 40 3.03 -0.62 -4.16
C ILE A 40 1.74 -1.30 -4.67
N SER A 41 1.44 -1.24 -5.97
CA SER A 41 0.27 -1.91 -6.56
C SER A 41 0.30 -3.42 -6.36
N VAL A 42 1.47 -4.05 -6.57
CA VAL A 42 1.65 -5.49 -6.36
C VAL A 42 1.40 -5.84 -4.89
N HIS A 43 2.03 -5.11 -3.96
CA HIS A 43 1.89 -5.40 -2.53
C HIS A 43 0.46 -5.19 -2.01
N ILE A 44 -0.24 -4.15 -2.46
CA ILE A 44 -1.66 -3.95 -2.13
C ILE A 44 -2.50 -5.11 -2.72
N GLY A 45 -2.22 -5.51 -3.96
CA GLY A 45 -2.89 -6.65 -4.58
C GLY A 45 -2.77 -7.92 -3.72
N SER A 46 -1.54 -8.24 -3.28
CA SER A 46 -1.27 -9.38 -2.41
C SER A 46 -1.97 -9.25 -1.05
N ALA A 47 -1.99 -8.05 -0.46
CA ALA A 47 -2.70 -7.78 0.80
C ALA A 47 -4.21 -8.02 0.67
N LEU A 48 -4.83 -7.49 -0.40
CA LEU A 48 -6.24 -7.71 -0.68
C LEU A 48 -6.55 -9.19 -0.91
N GLU A 49 -5.64 -9.93 -1.57
CA GLU A 49 -5.82 -11.37 -1.78
C GLU A 49 -5.75 -12.15 -0.47
N ARG A 50 -4.79 -11.82 0.41
CA ARG A 50 -4.72 -12.41 1.75
C ARG A 50 -5.98 -12.17 2.57
N MET A 51 -6.59 -10.98 2.46
CA MET A 51 -7.87 -10.69 3.11
C MET A 51 -9.01 -11.56 2.58
N VAL A 52 -9.05 -11.82 1.27
CA VAL A 52 -10.04 -12.72 0.66
C VAL A 52 -9.82 -14.18 1.07
N GLN A 53 -8.57 -14.60 1.22
CA GLN A 53 -8.22 -15.95 1.67
C GLN A 53 -8.29 -16.11 3.19
N HIS A 54 -8.59 -15.04 3.94
CA HIS A 54 -8.55 -15.01 5.41
C HIS A 54 -7.19 -15.44 5.99
N CYS A 55 -6.10 -15.08 5.32
CA CYS A 55 -4.72 -15.39 5.69
C CYS A 55 -3.86 -14.11 5.76
N GLY A 56 -4.38 -13.07 6.42
CA GLY A 56 -3.68 -11.81 6.64
C GLY A 56 -2.31 -11.99 7.26
N LEU A 57 -1.39 -11.08 6.92
CA LEU A 57 -0.09 -11.05 7.57
C LEU A 57 -0.23 -10.63 9.04
N LYS A 58 0.73 -11.04 9.86
CA LYS A 58 0.92 -10.47 11.19
C LYS A 58 2.07 -9.48 11.13
N TYR A 59 1.82 -8.24 11.47
CA TYR A 59 2.85 -7.21 11.47
C TYR A 59 3.64 -7.29 12.78
N ASP A 60 4.94 -7.58 12.68
CA ASP A 60 5.86 -7.68 13.81
C ASP A 60 6.97 -6.60 13.79
N GLY A 61 6.89 -5.67 12.84
CA GLY A 61 7.74 -4.49 12.76
C GLY A 61 7.39 -3.41 13.78
N ASN A 62 8.11 -2.30 13.74
CA ASN A 62 7.89 -1.17 14.63
C ASN A 62 7.79 0.13 13.82
N LEU A 63 6.57 0.62 13.63
CA LEU A 63 6.35 1.89 12.97
C LEU A 63 7.01 3.02 13.75
N SER A 64 7.65 3.94 13.03
CA SER A 64 8.08 5.22 13.62
C SER A 64 6.87 5.98 14.20
N GLU A 65 7.10 6.89 15.14
CA GLU A 65 6.02 7.70 15.71
C GLU A 65 5.24 8.47 14.63
N ASP A 66 5.92 8.94 13.59
CA ASP A 66 5.29 9.67 12.50
C ASP A 66 4.45 8.76 11.61
N ASN A 67 4.91 7.54 11.34
CA ASN A 67 4.10 6.54 10.65
C ASN A 67 2.89 6.12 11.51
N GLN A 68 3.08 5.95 12.81
CA GLN A 68 1.97 5.61 13.71
C GLN A 68 0.83 6.64 13.65
N LYS A 69 1.16 7.94 13.49
CA LYS A 69 0.19 9.04 13.31
C LYS A 69 -0.55 8.97 11.96
N LYS A 70 0.09 8.44 10.90
CA LYS A 70 -0.51 8.31 9.56
C LYS A 70 -1.42 7.09 9.42
N LEU A 71 -1.27 6.07 10.27
CA LEU A 71 -1.94 4.78 10.12
C LEU A 71 -3.48 4.88 10.06
N ASP A 72 -4.08 5.75 10.89
CA ASP A 72 -5.54 5.93 10.88
C ASP A 72 -6.03 6.64 9.60
N THR A 73 -5.19 7.49 9.00
CA THR A 73 -5.46 8.11 7.70
C THR A 73 -5.36 7.06 6.58
N TYR A 74 -4.32 6.22 6.59
CA TYR A 74 -4.19 5.07 5.69
C TYR A 74 -5.44 4.17 5.75
N GLN A 75 -5.89 3.83 6.95
CA GLN A 75 -7.12 3.06 7.16
C GLN A 75 -8.35 3.76 6.58
N THR A 76 -8.44 5.09 6.73
CA THR A 76 -9.57 5.87 6.20
C THR A 76 -9.60 5.85 4.68
N ILE A 77 -8.45 6.02 4.03
CA ILE A 77 -8.31 5.94 2.57
C ILE A 77 -8.64 4.52 2.09
N ALA A 78 -8.19 3.48 2.81
CA ALA A 78 -8.39 2.07 2.45
C ALA A 78 -9.87 1.64 2.46
N ARG A 79 -10.78 2.45 3.02
CA ARG A 79 -12.22 2.23 2.92
C ARG A 79 -12.74 2.23 1.48
N CYS A 80 -11.97 2.72 0.51
CA CYS A 80 -12.30 2.58 -0.92
C CYS A 80 -12.44 1.09 -1.31
N PHE A 81 -11.60 0.20 -0.77
CA PHE A 81 -11.67 -1.25 -1.02
C PHE A 81 -12.94 -1.85 -0.42
N GLN A 82 -13.35 -1.40 0.77
CA GLN A 82 -14.59 -1.88 1.36
C GLN A 82 -15.80 -1.48 0.54
N LYS A 83 -15.83 -0.23 0.05
CA LYS A 83 -16.94 0.29 -0.77
C LYS A 83 -17.04 -0.39 -2.14
N LYS A 84 -15.89 -0.69 -2.77
CA LYS A 84 -15.84 -1.17 -4.16
C LYS A 84 -15.74 -2.68 -4.30
N LEU A 85 -15.13 -3.35 -3.32
CA LEU A 85 -14.79 -4.77 -3.35
C LEU A 85 -15.34 -5.56 -2.16
N ALA A 86 -15.90 -4.91 -1.15
CA ALA A 86 -16.28 -5.51 0.14
C ALA A 86 -15.10 -6.21 0.85
N ILE A 87 -13.89 -5.67 0.67
CA ILE A 87 -12.67 -6.13 1.32
C ILE A 87 -12.18 -5.02 2.27
N ASN A 88 -11.87 -5.40 3.51
CA ASN A 88 -11.19 -4.53 4.47
C ASN A 88 -9.73 -4.98 4.59
N LEU A 89 -8.79 -4.05 4.43
CA LEU A 89 -7.42 -4.25 4.92
C LEU A 89 -7.43 -4.01 6.43
N ASP A 90 -6.85 -4.95 7.17
CA ASP A 90 -6.67 -4.81 8.61
C ASP A 90 -5.47 -3.93 8.95
N ARG A 91 -5.28 -3.67 10.25
CA ARG A 91 -4.24 -2.78 10.74
C ARG A 91 -2.84 -3.32 10.47
N ASP A 92 -2.66 -4.63 10.40
CA ASP A 92 -1.35 -5.27 10.18
C ASP A 92 -0.93 -5.11 8.72
N GLU A 93 -1.83 -5.40 7.78
CA GLU A 93 -1.63 -5.14 6.34
C GLU A 93 -1.33 -3.66 6.07
N LEU A 94 -2.07 -2.75 6.72
CA LEU A 94 -1.85 -1.32 6.56
C LEU A 94 -0.53 -0.85 7.16
N SER A 95 -0.10 -1.44 8.29
CA SER A 95 1.20 -1.13 8.89
C SER A 95 2.33 -1.54 7.95
N TYR A 96 2.23 -2.71 7.33
CA TYR A 96 3.19 -3.16 6.33
C TYR A 96 3.23 -2.24 5.09
N ILE A 97 2.05 -1.87 4.56
CA ILE A 97 1.99 -0.96 3.39
C ILE A 97 2.60 0.40 3.72
N LEU A 98 2.35 0.93 4.92
CA LEU A 98 2.89 2.20 5.36
C LEU A 98 4.41 2.17 5.52
N GLU A 99 4.95 1.13 6.16
CA GLU A 99 6.40 0.93 6.30
C GLU A 99 7.08 0.83 4.92
N MET A 100 6.52 0.01 4.02
CA MET A 100 7.02 -0.11 2.65
C MET A 100 7.02 1.22 1.90
N VAL A 101 5.96 2.03 2.02
CA VAL A 101 5.92 3.36 1.38
C VAL A 101 7.02 4.25 1.95
N ALA A 102 7.22 4.25 3.27
CA ALA A 102 8.29 5.01 3.90
C ALA A 102 9.68 4.59 3.38
N GLU A 103 9.98 3.29 3.34
CA GLU A 103 11.25 2.75 2.83
C GLU A 103 11.49 3.11 1.36
N LEU A 104 10.47 3.00 0.50
CA LEU A 104 10.59 3.35 -0.90
C LEU A 104 10.85 4.86 -1.09
N SER A 105 10.24 5.68 -0.25
CA SER A 105 10.41 7.15 -0.27
C SER A 105 11.84 7.54 0.10
N GLU A 106 12.39 6.94 1.15
CA GLU A 106 13.78 7.17 1.59
C GLU A 106 14.79 6.76 0.52
N ARG A 107 14.57 5.62 -0.14
CA ARG A 107 15.44 5.13 -1.21
C ARG A 107 15.43 6.04 -2.43
N SER A 108 14.25 6.57 -2.80
CA SER A 108 14.14 7.52 -3.92
C SER A 108 14.80 8.87 -3.60
N ALA A 109 14.73 9.34 -2.35
CA ALA A 109 15.44 10.55 -1.91
C ALA A 109 16.97 10.37 -1.95
N ALA A 110 17.49 9.25 -1.44
CA ALA A 110 18.93 8.98 -1.41
C ALA A 110 19.57 8.87 -2.81
N GLN A 111 18.82 8.42 -3.82
CA GLN A 111 19.32 8.33 -5.21
C GLN A 111 19.37 9.70 -5.93
N GLN A 112 18.65 10.71 -5.45
CA GLN A 112 18.71 12.07 -6.01
C GLN A 112 19.92 12.87 -5.47
N GLU A 113 20.38 12.58 -4.25
CA GLU A 113 21.53 13.26 -3.63
C GLU A 113 22.88 12.81 -4.21
N ASP A 114 23.01 11.56 -4.67
CA ASP A 114 24.26 11.03 -5.28
C ASP A 114 24.51 11.55 -6.71
N LEU A 115 23.55 12.28 -7.29
CA LEU A 115 23.62 12.85 -8.64
C LEU A 115 23.74 14.39 -8.66
N SER A 116 23.85 15.03 -7.48
CA SER A 116 24.04 16.49 -7.31
C SER A 116 25.43 16.83 -6.76
#